data_AF-A0A920Q4M8-F1
#
_entry.id   AF-A0A920Q4M8-F1
#
_cell.length_a   1.000
_cell.length_b   1.000
_cell.length_c   1.000
_cell.angle_alpha   90.00
_cell.angle_beta   90.00
_cell.angle_gamma   90.00
#
_symmetry.space_group_name_H-M   'P 1'
#
loop_
_entity.id
_entity.type
_entity.pdbx_description
1 polymer ?
#
loop_
_entity_poly.entity_id
_entity_poly.type
_entity_poly.pdbx_seq_one_letter_code
_entity_poly.pdbx_strand_id
1 'polypeptide(L)' 'MIAFTYSGQGSQEPGMGAPWVNHPSWELVDEASQAAGRDVSHLLLDADAGELREGT' A
#
# COMPACT_ATOMS: atom_id res chain seq x y z
N MET A 1 -21.32 16.05 12.24
CA MET A 1 -20.74 14.70 12.33
C MET A 1 -19.92 14.46 11.08
N ILE A 2 -18.70 13.97 11.20
CA ILE A 2 -17.83 13.66 10.05
C ILE A 2 -17.76 12.13 9.93
N ALA A 3 -17.85 11.62 8.70
CA ALA A 3 -17.62 10.23 8.38
C ALA A 3 -16.45 10.14 7.38
N PHE A 4 -15.59 9.14 7.57
CA PHE A 4 -14.52 8.82 6.65
C PHE A 4 -14.88 7.52 5.91
N THR A 5 -14.76 7.53 4.59
CA THR A 5 -15.01 6.36 3.75
C THR A 5 -13.72 5.98 3.04
N TYR A 6 -13.42 4.68 3.01
CA TYR A 6 -12.23 4.14 2.37
C TYR A 6 -12.66 3.26 1.20
N SER A 7 -11.95 3.37 0.07
CA SER A 7 -12.22 2.55 -1.12
C SER A 7 -11.87 1.08 -0.86
N GLY A 8 -12.56 0.18 -1.56
CA GLY A 8 -12.27 -1.26 -1.52
C GLY A 8 -11.12 -1.68 -2.44
N GLN A 9 -10.89 -2.99 -2.48
CA GLN A 9 -9.97 -3.63 -3.44
C GLN A 9 -10.38 -3.34 -4.89
N GLY A 10 -9.38 -3.20 -5.77
CA GLY A 10 -9.54 -2.80 -7.17
C GLY A 10 -9.28 -1.31 -7.44
N SER A 11 -9.04 -0.51 -6.39
CA SER A 11 -8.66 0.90 -6.50
C SER A 11 -7.15 1.15 -6.38
N GLN A 12 -6.36 0.08 -6.22
CA GLN A 12 -4.90 0.16 -6.16
C GLN A 12 -4.30 0.48 -7.54
N GLU A 13 -3.32 1.38 -7.55
CA GLU A 13 -2.59 1.82 -8.73
C GLU A 13 -1.09 1.69 -8.47
N PRO A 14 -0.27 1.41 -9.50
CA PRO A 14 1.18 1.38 -9.39
C PRO A 14 1.73 2.67 -8.76
N GLY A 15 2.64 2.54 -7.79
CA GLY A 15 3.27 3.67 -7.12
C GLY A 15 2.34 4.50 -6.22
N MET A 16 1.17 3.98 -5.81
CA MET A 16 0.22 4.73 -4.98
C MET A 16 0.79 5.19 -3.62
N GLY A 17 1.86 4.57 -3.13
CA GLY A 17 2.56 4.95 -1.91
C GLY A 17 3.60 6.07 -2.10
N ALA A 18 3.99 6.41 -3.33
CA ALA A 18 5.06 7.37 -3.60
C ALA A 18 4.87 8.75 -2.91
N PRO A 19 3.65 9.32 -2.80
CA PRO A 19 3.45 10.58 -2.09
C PRO A 19 3.74 10.50 -0.58
N TRP A 20 3.76 9.30 0.00
CA TRP A 20 3.80 9.06 1.43
C TRP A 20 5.16 8.54 1.93
N VAL A 21 6.10 8.21 1.03
CA VAL A 21 7.39 7.57 1.37
C VAL A 21 8.23 8.37 2.38
N ASN A 22 8.10 9.70 2.37
CA ASN A 22 8.81 10.58 3.30
C ASN A 22 7.98 10.99 4.53
N HIS A 23 6.77 10.45 4.68
CA HIS A 23 5.91 10.74 5.82
C HIS A 23 6.43 10.00 7.08
N PRO A 24 6.45 10.62 8.27
CA PRO A 24 6.98 9.97 9.48
C PRO A 24 6.32 8.64 9.82
N SER A 25 5.04 8.48 9.49
CA SER A 25 4.29 7.22 9.69
C SER A 25 4.58 6.13 8.65
N TRP A 26 5.57 6.30 7.77
CA TRP A 26 5.97 5.24 6.83
C TRP A 26 6.47 3.97 7.55
N GLU A 27 6.91 4.08 8.82
CA GLU A 27 7.24 2.93 9.68
C GLU A 27 6.12 1.87 9.74
N LEU A 28 4.85 2.28 9.57
CA LEU A 28 3.71 1.36 9.53
C LEU A 28 3.75 0.41 8.32
N VAL A 29 4.37 0.82 7.22
CA VAL A 29 4.57 -0.03 6.02
C VAL A 29 5.59 -1.13 6.33
N ASP A 30 6.64 -0.81 7.08
CA ASP A 30 7.64 -1.79 7.49
C ASP A 30 7.04 -2.80 8.47
N GLU A 31 6.26 -2.34 9.46
CA GLU A 31 5.51 -3.21 10.38
C GLU A 31 4.53 -4.12 9.64
N ALA A 32 3.77 -3.57 8.68
CA ALA A 32 2.85 -4.34 7.84
C ALA A 32 3.60 -5.40 7.02
N SER A 33 4.78 -5.07 6.49
CA SER A 33 5.60 -6.02 5.73
C SER A 33 6.03 -7.21 6.59
N GLN A 34 6.46 -6.96 7.83
CA GLN A 34 6.82 -8.02 8.77
C GLN A 34 5.61 -8.88 9.15
N ALA A 35 4.48 -8.25 9.45
CA ALA A 35 3.25 -8.95 9.83
C ALA A 35 2.68 -9.81 8.68
N ALA A 36 2.78 -9.33 7.45
CA ALA A 36 2.27 -10.01 6.26
C ALA A 36 3.26 -11.05 5.67
N GLY A 37 4.54 -10.98 6.04
CA GLY A 37 5.59 -11.78 5.40
C GLY A 37 5.75 -11.48 3.92
N ARG A 38 5.40 -10.26 3.50
CA ARG A 38 5.41 -9.78 2.10
C ARG A 38 5.95 -8.37 2.09
N ASP A 39 6.75 -8.03 1.09
CA ASP A 39 7.32 -6.68 0.95
C ASP A 39 6.23 -5.69 0.53
N VAL A 40 5.60 -5.01 1.50
CA VAL A 40 4.53 -4.04 1.22
C VAL A 40 5.09 -2.74 0.65
N SER A 41 6.33 -2.39 0.98
CA SER A 41 7.03 -1.23 0.40
C SER A 41 7.18 -1.40 -1.11
N HIS A 42 7.62 -2.57 -1.58
CA HIS A 42 7.67 -2.91 -3.02
C HIS A 42 6.30 -2.76 -3.67
N LEU A 43 5.24 -3.29 -3.05
CA LEU A 43 3.88 -3.18 -3.61
C LEU A 43 3.39 -1.74 -3.72
N LEU A 44 3.76 -0.89 -2.78
CA LEU A 44 3.32 0.50 -2.75
C LEU A 44 4.10 1.40 -3.73
N LEU A 45 5.32 1.03 -4.10
CA LEU A 45 6.24 1.88 -4.86
C LEU A 45 6.52 1.39 -6.28
N ASP A 46 6.75 0.09 -6.45
CA ASP A 46 7.39 -0.47 -7.64
C ASP A 46 6.55 -1.53 -8.37
N ALA A 47 5.61 -2.18 -7.67
CA ALA A 47 4.76 -3.21 -8.26
C ALA A 47 3.89 -2.65 -9.39
N ASP A 48 3.78 -3.43 -10.47
CA ASP A 48 2.90 -3.11 -11.58
C ASP A 48 1.44 -3.51 -11.32
N ALA A 49 0.55 -3.11 -12.23
CA ALA A 49 -0.88 -3.37 -12.09
C ALA A 49 -1.24 -4.87 -12.13
N GLY A 50 -0.40 -5.71 -12.70
CA GLY A 50 -0.58 -7.17 -12.71
C GLY A 50 -0.26 -7.76 -11.34
N GLU A 51 0.92 -7.47 -10.81
CA GLU A 51 1.37 -7.94 -9.49
C GLU A 51 0.42 -7.49 -8.37
N LEU A 52 -0.10 -6.26 -8.47
CA LEU A 52 -1.08 -5.71 -7.54
C LEU A 52 -2.43 -6.44 -7.54
N ARG A 53 -2.73 -7.24 -8.58
CA ARG A 53 -3.97 -8.04 -8.71
C ARG A 53 -3.75 -9.51 -8.40
N GLU A 54 -2.52 -10.01 -8.46
CA GLU A 54 -2.22 -11.43 -8.22
C GLU A 54 -2.37 -11.86 -6.76
N GLY A 55 -2.36 -10.91 -5.81
CA GLY A 55 -2.56 -11.19 -4.38
C GLY A 55 -4.02 -11.34 -3.92
N THR A 56 -4.97 -11.59 -4.84
CA THR A 56 -6.40 -11.78 -4.52
C THR A 56 -6.74 -13.23 -4.22
#